data_AF-A0A4Y2JZ94-F1
#
_entry.id   AF-A0A4Y2JZ94-F1
#
_cell.length_a   1.000
_cell.length_b   1.000
_cell.length_c   1.000
_cell.angle_alpha   90.00
_cell.angle_beta   90.00
_cell.angle_gamma   90.00
#
_symmetry.space_group_name_H-M   'P 1'
#
loop_
_entity.id
_entity.type
_entity.pdbx_description
1 polymer ?
#
loop_
_entity_poly.entity_id
_entity_poly.type
_entity_poly.pdbx_seq_one_letter_code
_entity_poly.pdbx_strand_id
1 'polypeptide(L)'
;MSVDETIDRNRRNRGVVTAAVTNVIKSVEAEFAKEVSDIEVLQDKLNILVKRETDLQTLDETINGQIKLVELEKEVEHELEYGDSIIRCKGKIRRFIDKQRCSNVNAAVITRQINNKKIA
;
A
#
# COMPACT_ATOMS: atom_id res chain seq x y z
N MET A 1 4.18 5.69 15.90
CA MET A 1 5.12 5.08 14.94
C MET A 1 4.37 4.82 13.66
N SER A 2 4.93 5.22 12.53
CA SER A 2 4.36 4.94 11.20
C SER A 2 4.46 3.45 10.84
N VAL A 3 3.62 3.00 9.90
CA VAL A 3 3.72 1.66 9.31
C VAL A 3 5.09 1.49 8.64
N ASP A 4 5.57 2.52 7.93
CA ASP A 4 6.90 2.52 7.29
C ASP A 4 8.04 2.36 8.31
N GLU A 5 7.98 3.09 9.44
CA GLU A 5 8.97 2.95 10.52
C GLU A 5 8.98 1.54 11.12
N THR A 6 7.83 0.87 11.12
CA THR A 6 7.69 -0.49 11.64
C THR A 6 8.24 -1.52 10.65
N ILE A 7 7.96 -1.36 9.36
CA ILE A 7 8.56 -2.18 8.28
C ILE A 7 10.08 -2.07 8.33
N ASP A 8 10.61 -0.85 8.43
CA ASP A 8 12.06 -0.62 8.48
C ASP A 8 12.70 -1.23 9.73
N ARG A 9 12.03 -1.15 10.89
CA ARG A 9 12.48 -1.83 12.10
C ARG A 9 12.52 -3.35 11.90
N ASN A 10 11.48 -3.93 11.32
CA ASN A 10 11.41 -5.37 11.09
C ASN A 10 12.50 -5.83 10.09
N ARG A 11 12.78 -5.04 9.04
CA ARG A 11 13.90 -5.30 8.12
C ARG A 11 15.25 -5.29 8.82
N ARG A 12 15.50 -4.32 9.72
CA ARG A 12 16.73 -4.28 10.53
C ARG A 12 16.82 -5.50 11.46
N ASN A 13 15.73 -5.84 12.14
CA ASN A 13 15.67 -7.03 13.00
C ASN A 13 15.97 -8.31 12.22
N ARG A 14 15.38 -8.45 11.03
CA ARG A 14 15.69 -9.55 10.11
C ARG A 14 17.19 -9.61 9.79
N GLY A 15 17.81 -8.48 9.45
CA GLY A 15 19.25 -8.40 9.22
C GLY A 15 20.09 -8.86 10.41
N VAL A 16 19.71 -8.47 11.63
CA VAL A 16 20.36 -8.92 12.87
C VAL A 16 20.23 -10.44 13.05
N VAL A 17 19.03 -10.99 12.85
CA VAL A 17 18.79 -12.44 12.94
C VAL A 17 19.57 -13.19 11.86
N THR A 18 19.60 -12.70 10.62
CA THR A 18 20.38 -13.27 9.53
C THR A 18 21.87 -13.32 9.88
N ALA A 19 22.43 -12.23 10.41
CA ALA A 19 23.84 -12.21 10.83
C ALA A 19 24.13 -13.23 11.94
N ALA A 20 23.22 -13.35 12.92
CA ALA A 20 23.34 -14.35 13.97
C ALA A 20 23.28 -15.79 13.40
N VAL A 21 22.35 -16.07 12.48
CA VAL A 21 22.25 -17.37 11.80
C VAL A 21 23.52 -17.68 11.02
N THR A 22 24.05 -16.73 10.25
CA THR A 22 25.32 -16.90 9.53
C THR A 22 26.47 -17.28 10.46
N ASN A 23 26.55 -16.68 11.66
CA ASN A 23 27.57 -17.03 12.64
C ASN A 23 27.38 -18.45 13.19
N VAL A 24 26.15 -18.88 13.41
CA VAL A 24 25.85 -20.27 13.83
C VAL A 24 26.24 -21.25 12.72
N ILE A 25 25.90 -20.97 11.46
CA ILE A 25 26.27 -21.80 10.30
C ILE A 25 27.80 -21.94 10.21
N LYS A 26 28.54 -20.83 10.25
CA LYS A 26 30.03 -20.88 10.26
C LYS A 26 30.57 -21.70 11.41
N SER A 27 29.93 -21.62 12.58
CA SER A 27 30.33 -22.40 13.74
C SER A 27 29.99 -23.88 13.61
N VAL A 28 28.93 -24.25 12.89
CA VAL A 28 28.61 -25.64 12.51
C VAL A 28 29.65 -26.16 11.51
N GLU A 29 29.99 -25.39 10.48
CA GLU A 29 31.01 -25.75 9.49
C GLU A 29 32.37 -25.99 10.16
N ALA A 30 32.75 -25.14 11.12
CA ALA A 30 33.97 -25.32 11.91
C ALA A 30 33.94 -26.59 12.78
N GLU A 31 32.77 -26.98 13.32
CA GLU A 31 32.60 -28.21 14.10
C GLU A 31 32.72 -29.46 13.23
N PHE A 32 32.17 -29.42 12.01
CA PHE A 32 32.31 -30.49 11.01
C PHE A 32 33.73 -30.65 10.48
N ALA A 33 34.54 -29.59 10.50
CA ALA A 33 35.93 -29.65 10.05
C ALA A 33 36.87 -30.31 11.08
N LYS A 34 36.41 -30.62 12.30
CA LYS A 34 37.21 -31.32 13.31
C LYS A 34 37.34 -32.81 12.96
N GLU A 35 38.45 -33.42 13.37
CA GLU A 35 38.68 -34.86 13.22
C GLU A 35 37.66 -35.70 14.01
N VAL A 36 37.25 -35.19 15.18
CA VAL A 36 36.15 -35.73 15.98
C VAL A 36 35.21 -34.58 16.32
N SER A 37 34.02 -34.59 15.73
CA SER A 37 32.97 -33.59 16.01
C SER A 37 32.25 -33.89 17.32
N ASP A 38 31.90 -32.83 18.05
CA ASP A 38 31.09 -32.92 19.25
C ASP A 38 29.59 -32.92 18.89
N ILE A 39 28.93 -34.05 19.15
CA ILE A 39 27.52 -34.28 18.80
C ILE A 39 26.59 -33.40 19.63
N GLU A 40 26.89 -33.17 20.92
CA GLU A 40 26.05 -32.34 21.79
C GLU A 40 26.08 -30.88 21.31
N VAL A 41 27.27 -30.39 20.96
CA VAL A 41 27.47 -29.06 20.38
C VAL A 41 26.71 -28.90 19.05
N LEU A 42 26.71 -29.93 18.20
CA LEU A 42 25.95 -29.92 16.94
C LEU A 42 24.43 -29.93 17.17
N GLN A 43 23.95 -30.68 18.17
CA GLN A 43 22.53 -30.70 18.54
C GLN A 43 22.07 -29.33 19.07
N ASP A 44 22.87 -28.68 19.92
CA ASP A 44 22.57 -27.32 20.39
C ASP A 44 22.51 -26.31 19.25
N LYS A 45 23.46 -26.38 18.30
CA LYS A 45 23.45 -25.52 17.11
C LYS A 45 22.23 -25.79 16.22
N LEU A 46 21.83 -27.05 16.06
CA LEU A 46 20.62 -27.40 15.31
C LEU A 46 19.37 -26.79 15.94
N ASN A 47 19.22 -26.91 17.27
CA ASN A 47 18.10 -26.31 18.00
C ASN A 47 18.05 -24.78 17.82
N ILE A 48 19.21 -24.14 17.85
CA ILE A 48 19.31 -22.70 17.58
C ILE A 48 18.87 -22.40 16.15
N LEU A 49 19.36 -23.14 15.14
CA LEU A 49 19.02 -22.92 13.74
C LEU A 49 17.52 -23.07 13.49
N VAL A 50 16.88 -24.11 14.02
CA VAL A 50 15.42 -24.33 13.90
C VAL A 50 14.64 -23.14 14.45
N LYS A 51 15.02 -22.66 15.63
CA LYS A 51 14.36 -21.49 16.23
C LYS A 51 14.55 -20.24 15.37
N ARG A 52 15.77 -20.00 14.88
CA ARG A 52 16.07 -18.81 14.07
C ARG A 52 15.44 -18.85 12.68
N GLU A 53 15.27 -20.03 12.11
CA GLU A 53 14.51 -20.22 10.87
C GLU A 53 13.06 -19.78 11.06
N THR A 54 12.42 -20.21 12.16
CA THR A 54 11.06 -19.79 12.51
C THR A 54 10.97 -18.28 12.76
N ASP A 55 11.96 -17.69 13.46
CA ASP A 55 12.05 -16.24 13.67
C ASP A 55 12.12 -15.48 12.33
N LEU A 56 12.95 -15.95 11.39
CA LEU A 56 13.10 -15.34 10.07
C LEU A 56 11.83 -15.45 9.23
N GLN A 57 11.21 -16.63 9.21
CA GLN A 57 9.95 -16.84 8.50
C GLN A 57 8.85 -15.90 9.02
N THR A 58 8.72 -15.79 10.33
CA THR A 58 7.74 -14.89 10.97
C THR A 58 8.00 -13.42 10.59
N LEU A 59 9.27 -13.00 10.58
CA LEU A 59 9.64 -11.64 10.16
C LEU A 59 9.32 -11.40 8.67
N ASP A 60 9.59 -12.37 7.81
CA ASP A 60 9.31 -12.28 6.37
C ASP A 60 7.81 -12.19 6.09
N GLU A 61 7.00 -13.01 6.75
CA GLU A 61 5.54 -12.96 6.66
C GLU A 61 4.99 -11.62 7.15
N THR A 62 5.51 -11.13 8.29
CA THR A 62 5.11 -9.84 8.87
C THR A 62 5.45 -8.66 7.94
N ILE A 63 6.68 -8.59 7.45
CA ILE A 63 7.13 -7.53 6.54
C ILE A 63 6.29 -7.54 5.27
N ASN A 64 6.06 -8.71 4.68
CA ASN A 64 5.28 -8.84 3.45
C ASN A 64 3.82 -8.45 3.66
N GLY A 65 3.21 -8.86 4.78
CA GLY A 65 1.84 -8.46 5.13
C GLY A 65 1.70 -6.95 5.28
N GLN A 66 2.67 -6.29 5.93
CA GLN A 66 2.67 -4.83 6.10
C GLN A 66 2.84 -4.09 4.77
N ILE A 67 3.74 -4.54 3.90
CA ILE A 67 3.94 -3.93 2.57
C ILE A 67 2.64 -4.00 1.75
N LYS A 68 2.02 -5.20 1.68
CA LYS A 68 0.77 -5.39 0.94
C LYS A 68 -0.37 -4.51 1.47
N LEU A 69 -0.44 -4.33 2.79
CA LEU A 69 -1.44 -3.47 3.39
C LEU A 69 -1.26 -2.00 2.95
N VAL A 70 -0.02 -1.49 2.97
CA VAL A 70 0.28 -0.13 2.52
C VAL A 70 -0.02 0.07 1.04
N GLU A 71 0.28 -0.93 0.20
CA GLU A 71 -0.07 -0.89 -1.23
C GLU A 71 -1.59 -0.82 -1.44
N LEU A 72 -2.34 -1.62 -0.69
CA LEU A 72 -3.81 -1.62 -0.74
C LEU A 72 -4.41 -0.30 -0.26
N GLU A 73 -3.87 0.29 0.82
CA GLU A 73 -4.32 1.60 1.32
C GLU A 73 -4.18 2.69 0.24
N LYS A 74 -3.06 2.69 -0.50
CA LYS A 74 -2.83 3.63 -1.60
C LYS A 74 -3.80 3.42 -2.77
N GLU A 75 -4.11 2.16 -3.10
CA GLU A 75 -5.07 1.83 -4.15
C GLU A 75 -6.48 2.33 -3.78
N VAL A 76 -6.89 2.11 -2.53
CA VAL A 76 -8.18 2.61 -2.03
C VAL A 76 -8.23 4.14 -2.04
N GLU A 77 -7.17 4.82 -1.61
CA GLU A 77 -7.09 6.28 -1.65
C GLU A 77 -7.24 6.81 -3.08
N HIS A 78 -6.53 6.22 -4.04
CA HIS A 78 -6.63 6.59 -5.45
C HIS A 78 -8.05 6.41 -6.02
N GLU A 79 -8.73 5.29 -5.71
CA GLU A 79 -10.10 5.05 -6.17
C GLU A 79 -11.10 6.06 -5.59
N LEU A 80 -10.89 6.48 -4.33
CA LEU A 80 -11.70 7.52 -3.71
C LEU A 80 -11.49 8.88 -4.40
N GLU A 81 -10.24 9.27 -4.68
CA GLU A 81 -9.91 10.50 -5.42
C GLU A 81 -10.51 10.50 -6.84
N TYR A 82 -10.49 9.34 -7.50
CA TYR A 82 -11.12 9.18 -8.81
C TYR A 82 -12.64 9.31 -8.73
N GLY A 83 -13.27 8.71 -7.71
CA GLY A 83 -14.69 8.87 -7.41
C GLY A 83 -15.09 10.34 -7.24
N ASP A 84 -14.31 11.10 -6.48
CA ASP A 84 -14.50 12.55 -6.29
C ASP A 84 -14.37 13.33 -7.60
N SER A 85 -13.43 12.91 -8.47
CA SER A 85 -13.24 13.49 -9.80
C SER A 85 -14.47 13.28 -10.69
N ILE A 86 -15.07 12.08 -10.64
CA ILE A 86 -16.34 11.78 -11.33
C ILE A 86 -17.48 12.67 -10.81
N ILE A 87 -17.64 12.76 -9.48
CA ILE A 87 -18.69 13.59 -8.86
C ILE A 87 -18.55 15.05 -9.30
N ARG A 88 -17.33 15.59 -9.25
CA ARG A 88 -17.01 16.95 -9.67
C ARG A 88 -17.33 17.19 -11.15
N CYS A 89 -17.00 16.23 -12.01
CA CYS A 89 -17.31 16.27 -13.43
C CYS A 89 -18.82 16.28 -13.70
N LYS A 90 -19.58 15.37 -13.07
CA LYS A 90 -21.05 15.33 -13.15
C LYS A 90 -21.66 16.67 -12.72
N GLY A 91 -21.17 17.27 -11.63
CA GLY A 91 -21.59 18.59 -11.17
C GLY A 91 -21.32 19.72 -12.18
N LYS A 92 -20.16 19.71 -12.85
CA LYS A 92 -19.84 20.67 -13.93
C LYS A 92 -20.81 20.52 -15.10
N ILE A 93 -21.06 19.29 -15.56
CA ILE A 93 -21.99 19.00 -16.66
C ILE A 93 -23.40 19.50 -16.32
N ARG A 94 -23.91 19.18 -15.13
CA ARG A 94 -25.23 19.61 -14.68
C ARG A 94 -25.37 21.13 -14.71
N ARG A 95 -24.43 21.86 -14.09
CA ARG A 95 -24.43 23.34 -14.09
C ARG A 95 -24.39 23.94 -15.50
N PHE A 96 -23.65 23.31 -16.41
CA PHE A 96 -23.61 23.76 -17.81
C PHE A 96 -24.97 23.58 -18.50
N ILE A 97 -25.61 22.42 -18.35
CA ILE A 97 -26.95 22.15 -18.90
C ILE A 97 -27.97 23.15 -18.36
N ASP A 98 -27.97 23.39 -17.05
CA ASP A 98 -28.92 24.30 -16.40
C ASP A 98 -28.74 25.74 -16.90
N LYS A 99 -27.49 26.20 -17.06
CA LYS A 99 -27.18 27.52 -17.63
C LYS A 99 -27.69 27.67 -19.07
N GLN A 100 -27.53 26.65 -19.91
CA GLN A 100 -28.00 26.67 -21.30
C GLN A 100 -29.54 26.69 -21.36
N ARG A 101 -30.21 25.90 -20.52
CA ARG A 101 -31.69 25.90 -20.43
C ARG A 101 -32.24 27.26 -20.05
N CYS A 102 -31.70 27.91 -19.02
CA CYS A 102 -32.11 29.25 -18.62
C CYS A 102 -31.88 30.30 -19.73
N SER A 103 -30.74 30.21 -20.42
CA SER A 103 -30.40 31.15 -21.51
C SER A 103 -31.37 31.02 -22.69
N ASN A 104 -31.75 29.79 -23.07
CA ASN A 104 -32.70 29.54 -24.14
C ASN A 104 -34.13 30.01 -23.81
N VAL A 105 -34.57 29.83 -22.56
CA VAL A 105 -35.86 30.36 -22.10
C VAL A 105 -35.88 31.89 -22.19
N ASN A 106 -34.81 32.56 -21.74
CA ASN A 106 -34.69 34.01 -21.84
C ASN A 106 -34.74 34.50 -23.30
N ALA A 107 -34.02 33.85 -24.21
CA ALA A 107 -34.03 34.18 -25.63
C ALA A 107 -35.43 34.02 -26.26
N ALA A 108 -36.16 32.96 -25.90
CA ALA A 108 -37.52 32.72 -26.38
C ALA A 108 -38.52 33.78 -25.86
N VAL A 109 -38.39 34.19 -24.59
CA VAL A 109 -39.21 35.26 -23.99
C VAL A 109 -38.96 36.60 -24.69
N ILE A 110 -37.70 36.96 -24.91
CA ILE A 110 -37.33 38.21 -25.61
C ILE A 110 -37.90 38.20 -27.04
N THR A 111 -37.73 37.10 -27.77
CA THR A 111 -38.27 36.97 -29.15
C THR A 111 -39.79 37.16 -29.17
N ARG A 112 -40.52 36.58 -28.20
CA ARG A 112 -41.98 36.79 -28.08
C ARG A 112 -42.35 38.24 -27.79
N GLN A 113 -41.64 38.91 -26.89
CA GLN A 113 -41.90 40.32 -26.57
C GLN A 113 -41.66 41.25 -27.76
N ILE A 114 -40.60 41.01 -28.54
CA ILE A 114 -40.31 41.77 -29.76
C ILE A 114 -41.43 41.58 -30.80
N ASN A 115 -41.86 40.34 -31.02
CA ASN A 115 -42.93 40.05 -31.97
C ASN A 115 -44.26 40.69 -31.54
N ASN A 116 -44.61 40.65 -30.26
CA ASN A 116 -45.83 41.29 -29.76
C ASN A 116 -45.78 42.83 -29.88
N LYS A 117 -44.60 43.45 -29.72
CA LYS A 117 -44.42 44.90 -29.93
C LYS A 117 -44.48 45.35 -31.39
N LYS A 118 -44.25 44.46 -32.36
CA LYS A 118 -44.37 44.78 -33.79
C LYS A 118 -45.81 44.74 -34.31
N ILE A 119 -46.73 44.13 -33.55
CA ILE A 119 -48.13 43.90 -33.93
C ILE A 119 -49.07 44.88 -33.20
N ALA A 120 -48.54 45.72 -32.30
CA ALA A 120 -49.25 46.81 -31.62
C ALA A 120 -48.87 48.15 -32.24
#